data_AF-A0A1W9R6L9-F1
#
_entry.id   AF-A0A1W9R6L9-F1
#
_cell.length_a   1.000
_cell.length_b   1.000
_cell.length_c   1.000
_cell.angle_alpha   90.00
_cell.angle_beta   90.00
_cell.angle_gamma   90.00
#
_symmetry.space_group_name_H-M   'P 1'
#
loop_
_entity.id
_entity.type
_entity.pdbx_description
1 polymer ?
#
loop_
_entity_poly.entity_id
_entity_poly.type
_entity_poly.pdbx_seq_one_letter_code
_entity_poly.pdbx_strand_id
1 'polypeptide(L)' 'MRKKYFTAQEVASKLGISKQTLLRYEKKGIFPKPRRNLVNGWREYTDYDIKTMKRILGRDEK' A
#
# COMPACT_ATOMS: atom_id res chain seq x y z
N MET A 1 16.96 -2.87 11.39
CA MET A 1 16.07 -3.93 10.84
C MET A 1 15.17 -3.31 9.76
N ARG A 2 15.20 -3.78 8.50
CA ARG A 2 14.25 -3.32 7.47
C ARG A 2 12.89 -3.97 7.73
N LYS A 3 11.85 -3.16 7.93
CA LYS A 3 10.46 -3.65 8.04
C LYS A 3 10.11 -4.33 6.71
N LYS A 4 9.85 -5.65 6.74
CA LYS A 4 9.51 -6.43 5.53
C LYS A 4 8.09 -6.15 5.04
N TYR A 5 7.21 -5.75 5.94
CA TYR A 5 5.80 -5.50 5.66
C TYR A 5 5.34 -4.19 6.32
N PHE A 6 4.46 -3.49 5.62
CA PHE A 6 3.80 -2.27 6.04
C PHE A 6 2.31 -2.52 6.17
N THR A 7 1.68 -1.85 7.13
CA THR A 7 0.22 -1.86 7.27
C THR A 7 -0.43 -0.87 6.30
N ALA A 8 -1.73 -1.03 6.03
CA ALA A 8 -2.49 -0.07 5.22
C ALA A 8 -2.35 1.39 5.71
N GLN A 9 -2.25 1.58 7.03
CA GLN A 9 -2.07 2.91 7.60
C GLN A 9 -0.69 3.48 7.26
N GLU A 10 0.37 2.68 7.40
CA GLU A 10 1.74 3.10 7.05
C GLU A 10 1.90 3.38 5.56
N VAL A 11 1.30 2.55 4.71
CA VAL A 11 1.30 2.77 3.26
C VAL A 11 0.56 4.07 2.92
N ALA A 12 -0.61 4.30 3.49
CA ALA A 12 -1.36 5.53 3.27
C ALA A 12 -0.53 6.78 3.65
N SER A 13 0.15 6.75 4.80
CA SER A 13 1.06 7.82 5.23
C SER A 13 2.24 8.00 4.26
N LYS A 14 2.89 6.92 3.83
CA LYS A 14 4.00 6.97 2.86
C LYS A 14 3.59 7.48 1.49
N LEU A 15 2.36 7.19 1.07
CA LEU A 15 1.81 7.66 -0.19
C LEU A 15 1.25 9.08 -0.08
N GLY A 16 1.09 9.64 1.12
CA GLY A 16 0.44 10.94 1.30
C GLY A 16 -1.03 10.93 0.89
N ILE A 17 -1.74 9.85 1.20
CA ILE A 17 -3.19 9.69 0.96
C ILE A 17 -3.89 9.22 2.24
N SER A 18 -5.21 9.35 2.28
CA SER A 18 -5.99 8.76 3.37
C SER A 18 -6.06 7.23 3.23
N LYS A 19 -6.18 6.52 4.35
CA LYS A 19 -6.43 5.06 4.37
C LYS A 19 -7.71 4.69 3.59
N GLN A 20 -8.74 5.54 3.62
CA GLN A 20 -9.96 5.34 2.84
C GLN A 20 -9.68 5.40 1.33
N THR A 21 -8.84 6.34 0.89
CA THR A 21 -8.41 6.45 -0.51
C THR A 21 -7.67 5.19 -0.96
N LEU A 22 -6.75 4.69 -0.14
CA LEU A 22 -6.03 3.43 -0.39
C LEU A 22 -7.02 2.27 -0.61
N LEU A 23 -7.95 2.08 0.32
CA LEU A 23 -8.97 1.02 0.24
C LEU A 23 -9.90 1.18 -0.96
N ARG A 24 -10.25 2.42 -1.34
CA ARG A 24 -11.06 2.71 -2.52
C ARG A 24 -10.33 2.34 -3.80
N TYR A 25 -9.04 2.63 -3.90
CA TYR A 25 -8.21 2.27 -5.05
C TYR A 25 -7.97 0.77 -5.14
N GLU A 26 -7.78 0.08 -4.01
CA GLU A 26 -7.78 -1.39 -3.97
C GLU A 26 -9.12 -1.97 -4.46
N LYS A 27 -10.26 -1.44 -3.98
CA LYS A 27 -11.59 -1.90 -4.40
C LYS A 27 -11.85 -1.65 -5.89
N LYS A 28 -11.30 -0.57 -6.44
CA LYS A 28 -11.37 -0.24 -7.87
C LYS A 28 -10.37 -1.02 -8.74
N GLY A 29 -9.48 -1.82 -8.14
CA GLY A 29 -8.43 -2.54 -8.87
C GLY A 29 -7.30 -1.65 -9.41
N ILE A 30 -7.22 -0.40 -8.96
CA ILE A 30 -6.15 0.53 -9.31
C ILE A 30 -4.86 0.13 -8.58
N PHE A 31 -4.99 -0.21 -7.30
CA PHE A 31 -3.87 -0.71 -6.50
C PHE A 31 -3.84 -2.24 -6.46
N PRO A 32 -2.64 -2.84 -6.37
CA PRO A 32 -2.52 -4.29 -6.21
C PRO A 32 -3.21 -4.72 -4.91
N LYS A 33 -3.82 -5.92 -4.95
CA LYS A 33 -4.47 -6.48 -3.76
C LYS A 33 -3.43 -6.71 -2.66
N PRO A 34 -3.66 -6.26 -1.41
CA PRO A 34 -2.75 -6.50 -0.31
C PRO A 34 -2.60 -7.99 -0.04
N ARG A 35 -1.42 -8.38 0.40
CA ARG A 35 -1.23 -9.71 0.97
C ARG A 35 -1.95 -9.73 2.32
N ARG A 36 -2.69 -10.80 2.58
CA ARG A 36 -3.29 -11.02 3.90
C ARG A 36 -2.38 -11.92 4.69
N ASN A 37 -1.98 -11.47 5.87
CA ASN A 37 -1.27 -12.33 6.79
C ASN A 37 -2.19 -13.48 7.21
N LEU A 38 -1.77 -14.74 7.02
CA LEU A 38 -2.58 -15.90 7.38
C LEU A 38 -2.75 -16.07 8.90
N VAL A 39 -1.86 -15.46 9.69
CA VAL A 39 -1.85 -15.57 11.16
C VAL A 39 -2.79 -14.53 11.78
N ASN A 40 -2.71 -13.27 11.32
CA ASN A 40 -3.44 -12.16 11.96
C ASN A 40 -4.59 -11.60 11.10
N GLY A 41 -4.70 -11.99 9.82
CA GLY A 41 -5.71 -11.49 8.88
C GLY A 41 -5.48 -10.05 8.40
N TRP A 42 -4.35 -9.44 8.76
CA TRP A 42 -4.07 -8.03 8.46
C TRP A 42 -3.58 -7.85 7.01
N ARG A 43 -3.81 -6.63 6.49
CA ARG A 43 -3.30 -6.21 5.17
C ARG A 43 -1.83 -5.85 5.30
N GLU A 44 -0.99 -6.60 4.60
CA GLU A 44 0.45 -6.40 4.51
C GLU A 44 0.83 -5.99 3.09
N TYR A 45 1.67 -4.97 3.02
CA TYR A 45 2.23 -4.44 1.78
C TYR A 45 3.74 -4.47 1.87
N THR A 46 4.39 -4.76 0.75
CA THR A 46 5.83 -4.74 0.63
C THR A 46 6.30 -3.37 0.13
N ASP A 47 7.61 -3.11 0.23
CA ASP A 47 8.21 -1.91 -0.39
C ASP A 47 7.94 -1.83 -1.90
N TYR A 48 7.90 -2.99 -2.57
CA TYR A 48 7.55 -3.09 -3.99
C TYR A 48 6.11 -2.64 -4.28
N ASP A 49 5.15 -3.03 -3.43
CA ASP A 49 3.76 -2.58 -3.56
C ASP A 49 3.67 -1.06 -3.43
N ILE A 50 4.38 -0.49 -2.45
CA ILE A 50 4.40 0.96 -2.22
C ILE A 50 5.02 1.69 -3.41
N LYS A 51 6.14 1.19 -3.95
CA LYS A 51 6.79 1.77 -5.12
C LYS A 51 5.88 1.73 -6.36
N THR A 52 5.18 0.62 -6.56
CA THR A 52 4.19 0.47 -7.63
C THR A 52 3.04 1.46 -7.45
N MET A 53 2.48 1.59 -6.24
CA MET A 53 1.43 2.56 -5.93
C MET A 53 1.89 4.01 -6.12
N LYS A 54 3.12 4.35 -5.73
CA LYS A 54 3.70 5.68 -5.99
C LYS A 54 3.73 6.00 -7.48
N ARG A 55 4.16 5.04 -8.30
CA ARG A 55 4.19 5.17 -9.77
C ARG A 55 2.79 5.33 -10.37
N ILE A 56 1.81 4.56 -9.88
CA ILE A 56 0.41 4.68 -10.30
C ILE A 56 -0.16 6.07 -9.97
N LEU A 57 0.22 6.64 -8.82
CA LEU A 57 -0.19 7.99 -8.42
C LEU A 57 0.53 9.11 -9.19
N GLY A 58 1.47 8.78 -10.08
CA GLY A 58 2.30 9.77 -10.78
C GLY A 58 3.22 10.55 -9.84
N ARG A 59 3.49 10.00 -8.65
CA ARG A 59 4.41 10.57 -7.65
C ARG A 59 5.83 10.02 -7.80
N ASP A 60 6.20 9.65 -9.02
CA ASP A 60 7.57 9.26 -9.33
C ASP A 60 8.43 10.51 -9.17
N GLU A 61 9.37 10.46 -8.22
CA GLU A 61 10.36 11.51 -8.01
C GLU A 61 11.14 11.67 -9.31
N LYS A 62 10.91 12.80 -9.99
CA LYS A 62 11.78 13.28 -11.06
C LYS A 62 13.11 13.72 -10.48
#